data_AF-A0A1V1P204-F1
#
_entry.id   AF-A0A1V1P204-F1
#
_cell.length_a   1.000
_cell.length_b   1.000
_cell.length_c   1.000
_cell.angle_alpha   90.00
_cell.angle_beta   90.00
_cell.angle_gamma   90.00
#
_symmetry.space_group_name_H-M   'P 1'
#
loop_
_entity.id
_entity.type
_entity.pdbx_description
1 polymer ?
#
loop_
_entity_poly.entity_id
_entity_poly.type
_entity_poly.pdbx_seq_one_letter_code
_entity_poly.pdbx_strand_id
1 'polypeptide(L)'
;MTIIADQRIAESHLNRSAIIYIRQSSAQQVKRNTESQKFQLALRERAISYGWRNPIVIDDDLGVSANVYANRQGFQNMLTQITMEQVGIIFCAEASRLSRNSKDWAQLFELCAFFDTLVADIDQIYNLRLANDRMVLGIKGTMSEMELSILKTRLREGSIQKAKRGELRFILVPGYSYDHDNNIVFDPDKRIQSAIKLMFSQFRKHTSIRQLVQWYQTEKSLFSCSKNWEW
;
A
#
# COMPACT_ATOMS: atom_id res chain seq x y z
N MET A 1 -9.12 -24.18 21.65
CA MET A 1 -8.00 -23.24 21.39
C MET A 1 -7.16 -23.18 22.64
N THR A 2 -5.87 -23.49 22.52
CA THR A 2 -4.92 -23.39 23.64
C THR A 2 -4.47 -21.94 23.73
N ILE A 3 -4.65 -21.30 24.89
CA ILE A 3 -4.17 -19.93 25.11
C ILE A 3 -2.65 -19.98 25.25
N ILE A 4 -1.94 -19.21 24.43
CA ILE A 4 -0.49 -19.04 24.53
C ILE A 4 -0.23 -17.97 25.59
N ALA A 5 0.41 -18.35 26.69
CA ALA A 5 0.82 -17.38 27.71
C ALA A 5 2.14 -16.71 27.29
N ASP A 6 2.11 -15.40 27.09
CA ASP A 6 3.31 -14.57 26.93
C ASP A 6 3.48 -13.73 28.21
N GLN A 7 4.68 -13.76 28.81
CA GLN A 7 4.99 -13.06 30.06
C GLN A 7 4.82 -11.53 29.95
N ARG A 8 4.78 -10.98 28.74
CA ARG A 8 4.55 -9.54 28.49
C ARG A 8 3.08 -9.15 28.57
N ILE A 9 2.15 -10.11 28.43
CA ILE A 9 0.71 -9.86 28.49
C ILE A 9 0.23 -9.97 29.94
N ALA A 10 0.06 -8.82 30.60
CA ALA A 10 -0.66 -8.73 31.86
C ALA A 10 -2.20 -8.72 31.68
N GLU A 11 -2.95 -9.06 32.74
CA GLU A 11 -4.42 -9.02 32.78
C GLU A 11 -4.99 -7.64 32.42
N SER A 12 -4.29 -6.57 32.81
CA SER A 12 -4.63 -5.19 32.43
C SER A 12 -4.68 -4.98 30.91
N HIS A 13 -3.87 -5.69 30.12
CA HIS A 13 -3.92 -5.62 28.66
C HIS A 13 -5.11 -6.39 28.09
N LEU A 14 -5.45 -7.54 28.68
CA LEU A 14 -6.57 -8.39 28.23
C LEU A 14 -7.94 -7.76 28.53
N ASN A 15 -8.03 -6.94 29.57
CA ASN A 15 -9.22 -6.14 29.87
C ASN A 15 -9.47 -4.99 28.87
N ARG A 16 -8.49 -4.69 28.03
CA ARG A 16 -8.54 -3.68 26.97
C ARG A 16 -8.64 -4.35 25.60
N SER A 17 -9.07 -3.59 24.59
CA SER A 17 -9.27 -4.12 23.24
C SER A 17 -7.96 -4.49 22.55
N ALA A 18 -7.99 -5.53 21.72
CA ALA A 18 -6.94 -5.80 20.73
C ALA A 18 -7.33 -5.20 19.39
N ILE A 19 -6.42 -4.45 18.79
CA ILE A 19 -6.60 -3.86 17.45
C ILE A 19 -5.69 -4.60 16.47
N ILE A 20 -6.22 -4.91 15.29
CA ILE A 20 -5.47 -5.41 14.14
C ILE A 20 -5.42 -4.27 13.14
N TYR A 21 -4.27 -3.63 13.02
CA TYR A 21 -4.08 -2.50 12.12
C TYR A 21 -3.40 -2.96 10.83
N ILE A 22 -4.08 -2.70 9.72
CA ILE A 22 -3.62 -3.08 8.39
C ILE A 22 -3.57 -1.82 7.54
N ARG A 23 -2.39 -1.62 6.93
CA ARG A 23 -2.15 -0.52 6.00
C ARG A 23 -1.95 -1.11 4.61
N GLN A 24 -2.97 -1.03 3.76
CA GLN A 24 -2.87 -1.56 2.40
C GLN A 24 -2.17 -0.57 1.47
N SER A 25 -1.40 -1.09 0.51
CA SER A 25 -0.75 -0.29 -0.54
C SER A 25 -1.56 -0.35 -1.83
N SER A 26 -2.15 0.79 -2.22
CA SER A 26 -2.81 1.09 -3.51
C SER A 26 -3.93 0.16 -4.02
N ALA A 27 -5.01 0.76 -4.53
CA ALA A 27 -6.20 0.09 -5.06
C ALA A 27 -5.94 -0.94 -6.19
N GLN A 28 -4.79 -0.90 -6.87
CA GLN A 28 -4.44 -1.88 -7.90
C GLN A 28 -4.13 -3.28 -7.34
N GLN A 29 -3.77 -3.41 -6.06
CA GLN A 29 -3.42 -4.70 -5.45
C GLN A 29 -4.62 -5.43 -4.83
N VAL A 30 -5.78 -4.77 -4.68
CA VAL A 30 -6.91 -5.26 -3.87
C VAL A 30 -7.73 -6.34 -4.59
N LYS A 31 -7.80 -6.34 -5.93
CA LYS A 31 -8.65 -7.29 -6.67
C LYS A 31 -8.15 -8.74 -6.73
N ARG A 32 -6.94 -9.06 -6.25
CA ARG A 32 -6.33 -10.41 -6.36
C ARG A 32 -5.61 -10.92 -5.10
N ASN A 33 -5.71 -10.24 -3.96
CA ASN A 33 -4.85 -10.54 -2.80
C ASN A 33 -5.49 -11.49 -1.76
N THR A 34 -5.60 -12.77 -2.12
CA THR A 34 -5.92 -13.86 -1.16
C THR A 34 -4.93 -13.91 0.00
N GLU A 35 -3.67 -13.53 -0.24
CA GLU A 35 -2.64 -13.45 0.80
C GLU A 35 -2.91 -12.36 1.84
N SER A 36 -3.45 -11.19 1.44
CA SER A 36 -3.83 -10.15 2.41
C SER A 36 -4.94 -10.62 3.33
N GLN A 37 -5.96 -11.31 2.82
CA GLN A 37 -7.05 -11.88 3.64
C GLN A 37 -6.54 -12.96 4.60
N LYS A 38 -5.71 -13.90 4.12
CA LYS A 38 -5.06 -14.91 4.97
C LYS A 38 -4.24 -14.27 6.09
N PHE A 39 -3.57 -13.17 5.78
CA PHE A 39 -2.74 -12.45 6.73
C PHE A 39 -3.58 -11.75 7.82
N GLN A 40 -4.71 -11.12 7.47
CA GLN A 40 -5.61 -10.53 8.48
C GLN A 40 -6.16 -11.62 9.41
N LEU A 41 -6.56 -12.76 8.83
CA LEU A 41 -7.01 -13.92 9.58
C LEU A 41 -5.92 -14.42 10.53
N ALA A 42 -4.68 -14.53 10.07
CA ALA A 42 -3.55 -14.98 10.90
C ALA A 42 -3.32 -14.06 12.12
N LEU A 43 -3.36 -12.73 11.94
CA LEU A 43 -3.24 -11.79 13.05
C LEU A 43 -4.43 -11.89 14.03
N ARG A 44 -5.63 -12.11 13.49
CA ARG A 44 -6.83 -12.27 14.31
C ARG A 44 -6.80 -13.54 15.14
N GLU A 45 -6.47 -14.66 14.53
CA GLU A 45 -6.31 -15.93 15.23
C GLU A 45 -5.20 -15.84 16.29
N ARG A 46 -4.12 -15.09 16.01
CA ARG A 46 -3.08 -14.84 16.99
C ARG A 46 -3.58 -14.03 18.19
N ALA A 47 -4.31 -12.95 17.97
CA ALA A 47 -4.92 -12.18 19.05
C ALA A 47 -5.86 -13.04 19.92
N ILE A 48 -6.66 -13.91 19.28
CA ILE A 48 -7.52 -14.87 19.98
C ILE A 48 -6.68 -15.89 20.78
N SER A 49 -5.59 -16.40 20.19
CA SER A 49 -4.69 -17.33 20.87
C SER A 49 -4.02 -16.73 22.11
N TYR A 50 -3.85 -15.41 22.17
CA TYR A 50 -3.33 -14.72 23.33
C TYR A 50 -4.39 -14.34 24.38
N GLY A 51 -5.68 -14.55 24.08
CA GLY A 51 -6.78 -14.36 25.03
C GLY A 51 -7.81 -13.29 24.68
N TRP A 52 -7.62 -12.53 23.58
CA TRP A 52 -8.61 -11.53 23.15
C TRP A 52 -9.79 -12.16 22.41
N ARG A 53 -11.01 -12.00 22.93
CA ARG A 53 -12.21 -12.62 22.34
C ARG A 53 -12.71 -11.94 21.07
N ASN A 54 -12.58 -10.62 20.97
CA ASN A 54 -13.09 -9.84 19.85
C ASN A 54 -12.07 -8.80 19.36
N PRO A 55 -11.01 -9.21 18.64
CA PRO A 55 -10.06 -8.28 18.04
C PRO A 55 -10.75 -7.40 16.99
N ILE A 56 -10.48 -6.09 17.03
CA ILE A 56 -11.06 -5.07 16.13
C ILE A 56 -10.12 -4.88 14.95
N VAL A 57 -10.60 -5.04 13.71
CA VAL A 57 -9.79 -4.81 12.52
C VAL A 57 -9.98 -3.36 12.04
N ILE A 58 -8.86 -2.66 11.84
CA ILE A 58 -8.81 -1.34 11.22
C ILE A 58 -8.03 -1.50 9.92
N ASP A 59 -8.72 -1.33 8.79
CA ASP A 59 -8.15 -1.35 7.44
C ASP A 59 -8.16 0.08 6.88
N ASP A 60 -6.99 0.71 6.79
CA ASP A 60 -6.82 2.00 6.12
C ASP A 60 -6.19 1.75 4.74
N ASP A 61 -6.94 2.04 3.66
CA ASP A 61 -6.50 1.92 2.28
C ASP A 61 -5.69 3.16 1.86
N LEU A 62 -4.56 3.02 1.15
CA LEU A 62 -3.83 4.15 0.54
C LEU A 62 -4.32 4.49 -0.89
N GLY A 63 -5.32 3.77 -1.37
CA GLY A 63 -5.68 3.64 -2.78
C GLY A 63 -6.60 4.68 -3.40
N VAL A 64 -6.61 5.96 -2.99
CA VAL A 64 -7.21 7.02 -3.83
C VAL A 64 -6.36 8.28 -3.79
N SER A 65 -5.61 8.49 -4.87
CA SER A 65 -5.01 9.76 -5.25
C SER A 65 -6.12 10.80 -5.56
N ALA A 66 -6.71 11.40 -4.52
CA ALA A 66 -7.49 12.64 -4.63
C ALA A 66 -7.80 13.33 -3.30
N ASN A 67 -7.77 12.64 -2.14
CA ASN A 67 -8.16 13.27 -0.88
C ASN A 67 -7.29 12.80 0.29
N VAL A 68 -6.21 13.55 0.56
CA VAL A 68 -5.24 13.29 1.65
C VAL A 68 -5.88 13.35 3.05
N TYR A 69 -7.06 13.98 3.19
CA TYR A 69 -7.74 14.19 4.47
C TYR A 69 -8.74 13.09 4.86
N ALA A 70 -9.32 12.37 3.90
CA ALA A 70 -10.36 11.37 4.19
C ALA A 70 -9.81 10.01 4.65
N ASN A 71 -8.50 9.79 4.52
CA ASN A 71 -7.91 8.44 4.45
C ASN A 71 -7.04 8.04 5.65
N ARG A 72 -7.26 8.69 6.80
CA ARG A 72 -6.54 8.41 8.07
C ARG A 72 -7.46 8.35 9.29
N GLN A 73 -8.78 8.30 9.08
CA GLN A 73 -9.73 8.32 10.17
C GLN A 73 -9.58 7.07 11.06
N GLY A 74 -9.30 5.90 10.48
CA GLY A 74 -9.05 4.67 11.23
C GLY A 74 -7.84 4.79 12.14
N PHE A 75 -6.70 5.25 11.60
CA PHE A 75 -5.50 5.51 12.38
C PHE A 75 -5.69 6.56 13.50
N GLN A 76 -6.35 7.68 13.21
CA GLN A 76 -6.60 8.72 14.23
C GLN A 76 -7.53 8.23 15.34
N ASN A 77 -8.60 7.50 14.99
CA ASN A 77 -9.49 6.88 15.96
C ASN A 77 -8.75 5.86 16.84
N MET A 78 -7.80 5.11 16.27
CA MET A 78 -6.95 4.20 17.03
C MET A 78 -6.08 4.96 18.04
N LEU A 79 -5.43 6.07 17.63
CA LEU A 79 -4.67 6.92 18.55
C LEU A 79 -5.53 7.43 19.70
N THR A 80 -6.75 7.89 19.42
CA THR A 80 -7.69 8.34 20.46
C THR A 80 -8.03 7.21 21.44
N GLN A 81 -8.33 6.00 20.96
CA GLN A 81 -8.63 4.86 21.82
C GLN A 81 -7.44 4.47 22.72
N ILE A 82 -6.21 4.57 22.21
CA ILE A 82 -4.99 4.37 23.01
C ILE A 82 -4.90 5.41 24.12
N THR A 83 -5.14 6.69 23.80
CA THR A 83 -5.09 7.78 24.79
C THR A 83 -6.19 7.71 25.85
N MET A 84 -7.26 6.96 25.56
CA MET A 84 -8.35 6.66 26.50
C MET A 84 -8.11 5.35 27.26
N GLU A 85 -6.92 4.73 27.13
CA GLU A 85 -6.56 3.44 27.74
C GLU A 85 -7.51 2.29 27.37
N GLN A 86 -8.13 2.35 26.19
CA GLN A 86 -9.09 1.32 25.74
C GLN A 86 -8.42 0.20 24.95
N VAL A 87 -7.14 0.34 24.62
CA VAL A 87 -6.38 -0.59 23.78
C VAL A 87 -5.28 -1.23 24.61
N GLY A 88 -5.23 -2.56 24.62
CA GLY A 88 -4.22 -3.33 25.34
C GLY A 88 -3.08 -3.78 24.42
N ILE A 89 -3.39 -3.99 23.14
CA ILE A 89 -2.42 -4.44 22.14
C ILE A 89 -2.81 -4.01 20.73
N ILE A 90 -1.80 -3.74 19.90
CA ILE A 90 -1.94 -3.48 18.48
C ILE A 90 -1.14 -4.51 17.70
N PHE A 91 -1.82 -5.31 16.88
CA PHE A 91 -1.23 -6.23 15.92
C PHE A 91 -1.03 -5.51 14.59
N CYS A 92 0.21 -5.52 14.11
CA CYS A 92 0.64 -4.86 12.89
C CYS A 92 1.38 -5.85 12.00
N ALA A 93 1.07 -5.86 10.70
CA ALA A 93 1.68 -6.80 9.76
C ALA A 93 3.21 -6.74 9.75
N GLU A 94 3.77 -5.54 9.77
CA GLU A 94 5.20 -5.32 9.83
C GLU A 94 5.44 -4.09 10.70
N ALA A 95 5.52 -4.29 12.02
CA ALA A 95 5.87 -3.22 12.97
C ALA A 95 7.16 -2.47 12.56
N SER A 96 8.05 -3.16 11.84
CA SER A 96 9.25 -2.61 11.20
C SER A 96 9.00 -1.65 10.04
N ARG A 97 8.01 -1.90 9.17
CA ARG A 97 7.68 -0.98 8.07
C ARG A 97 7.02 0.31 8.57
N LEU A 98 6.53 0.29 9.80
CA LEU A 98 5.75 1.36 10.42
C LEU A 98 6.65 2.38 11.12
N SER A 99 7.81 2.00 11.66
CA SER A 99 8.76 2.97 12.27
C SER A 99 9.36 3.98 11.28
N ARG A 100 9.10 3.81 9.98
CA ARG A 100 9.64 4.62 8.90
C ARG A 100 8.98 5.98 8.82
N ASN A 101 9.68 7.00 9.30
CA ASN A 101 9.64 8.36 8.74
C ASN A 101 8.25 9.02 8.60
N SER A 102 7.24 8.47 9.27
CA SER A 102 5.94 9.07 9.44
C SER A 102 5.93 9.58 10.87
N LYS A 103 5.74 10.89 11.02
CA LYS A 103 5.51 11.50 12.34
C LYS A 103 4.40 10.77 13.09
N ASP A 104 3.42 10.24 12.35
CA ASP A 104 2.28 9.49 12.87
C ASP A 104 2.70 8.22 13.62
N TRP A 105 3.68 7.47 13.12
CA TRP A 105 4.12 6.21 13.76
C TRP A 105 5.06 6.41 14.93
N ALA A 106 5.92 7.42 14.86
CA ALA A 106 6.70 7.84 16.03
C ALA A 106 5.76 8.23 17.17
N GLN A 107 4.73 9.03 16.86
CA GLN A 107 3.67 9.39 17.79
C GLN A 107 2.92 8.16 18.33
N LEU A 108 2.57 7.19 17.48
CA LEU A 108 1.94 5.95 17.95
C LEU A 108 2.81 5.24 18.98
N PHE A 109 4.11 5.06 18.70
CA PHE A 109 5.01 4.33 19.59
C PHE A 109 5.22 5.06 20.91
N GLU A 110 5.28 6.39 20.88
CA GLU A 110 5.31 7.22 22.09
C GLU A 110 4.03 7.03 22.92
N LEU A 111 2.85 7.10 22.30
CA LEU A 111 1.57 6.90 22.98
C LEU A 111 1.44 5.48 23.53
N CYS A 112 1.86 4.46 22.77
CA CYS A 112 1.83 3.08 23.24
C CYS A 112 2.77 2.85 24.44
N ALA A 113 3.95 3.46 24.43
CA ALA A 113 4.85 3.45 25.58
C ALA A 113 4.23 4.17 26.79
N PHE A 114 3.54 5.30 26.57
CA PHE A 114 2.94 6.09 27.64
C PHE A 114 1.72 5.40 28.28
N PHE A 115 0.81 4.87 27.47
CA PHE A 115 -0.46 4.27 27.88
C PHE A 115 -0.41 2.74 28.06
N ASP A 116 0.79 2.18 28.25
CA ASP A 116 1.01 0.74 28.50
C ASP A 116 0.26 -0.13 27.47
N THR A 117 0.39 0.21 26.19
CA THR A 117 -0.21 -0.52 25.06
C THR A 117 0.88 -1.33 24.38
N LEU A 118 0.66 -2.63 24.24
CA LEU A 118 1.60 -3.53 23.58
C LEU A 118 1.50 -3.37 22.05
N VAL A 119 2.61 -3.63 21.36
CA VAL A 119 2.61 -3.76 19.89
C VAL A 119 3.01 -5.18 19.56
N ALA A 120 2.45 -5.79 18.53
CA ALA A 120 2.84 -7.12 18.08
C ALA A 120 2.98 -7.13 16.57
N ASP A 121 3.99 -7.85 16.08
CA ASP A 121 4.08 -8.27 14.69
C ASP A 121 3.82 -9.77 14.56
N ILE A 122 4.06 -10.34 13.37
CA ILE A 122 3.91 -11.78 13.14
C ILE A 122 4.96 -12.61 13.89
N ASP A 123 6.03 -12.00 14.39
CA ASP A 123 7.11 -12.72 15.07
C ASP A 123 6.89 -12.67 16.58
N GLN A 124 6.70 -11.48 17.14
CA GLN A 124 6.73 -11.25 18.59
C GLN A 124 5.90 -10.05 19.07
N ILE A 125 5.69 -10.00 20.39
CA ILE A 125 5.08 -8.88 21.11
C ILE A 125 6.19 -7.94 21.59
N TYR A 126 5.94 -6.64 21.63
CA TYR A 126 6.82 -5.57 22.03
C TYR A 126 6.15 -4.75 23.13
N ASN A 127 6.88 -4.54 24.22
CA ASN A 127 6.55 -3.53 25.22
C ASN A 127 7.40 -2.29 24.96
N LEU A 128 6.78 -1.25 24.43
CA LEU A 128 7.49 -0.02 24.04
C LEU A 128 7.99 0.81 25.23
N ARG A 129 7.67 0.43 26.48
CA ARG A 129 8.30 0.99 27.68
C ARG A 129 9.74 0.49 27.84
N LEU A 130 10.05 -0.68 27.31
CA LEU A 130 11.38 -1.29 27.36
C LEU A 130 12.27 -0.77 26.23
N ALA A 131 13.47 -0.31 26.59
CA ALA A 131 14.44 0.18 25.62
C ALA A 131 14.85 -0.89 24.58
N ASN A 132 14.98 -2.15 25.02
CA ASN A 132 15.35 -3.26 24.16
C ASN A 132 14.31 -3.49 23.05
N ASP A 133 13.02 -3.48 23.38
CA ASP A 133 11.96 -3.70 22.39
C ASP A 133 11.88 -2.54 21.39
N ARG A 134 12.11 -1.29 21.84
CA ARG A 134 12.24 -0.13 20.94
C ARG A 134 13.45 -0.25 20.01
N MET A 135 14.59 -0.72 20.53
CA MET A 135 15.80 -0.93 19.72
C MET A 135 15.59 -2.01 18.66
N VAL A 136 14.98 -3.14 19.02
CA VAL A 136 14.68 -4.21 18.07
C VAL A 136 13.75 -3.71 16.96
N LEU A 137 12.70 -2.97 17.29
CA LEU A 137 11.82 -2.36 16.28
C LEU A 137 12.56 -1.38 15.38
N GLY A 138 13.43 -0.55 15.95
CA GLY A 138 14.28 0.37 15.19
C GLY A 138 15.18 -0.37 14.18
N ILE A 139 15.86 -1.42 14.62
CA ILE A 139 16.74 -2.24 13.78
C ILE A 139 15.94 -2.98 12.70
N LYS A 140 14.81 -3.59 13.05
CA LYS A 140 13.96 -4.23 12.04
C LYS A 140 13.51 -3.20 10.99
N GLY A 141 13.19 -1.98 11.42
CA GLY A 141 12.82 -0.88 10.52
C GLY A 141 13.92 -0.51 9.53
N THR A 142 15.16 -0.32 10.00
CA THR A 142 16.31 -0.03 9.13
C THR A 142 16.65 -1.20 8.21
N MET A 143 16.56 -2.44 8.69
CA MET A 143 16.78 -3.64 7.87
C MET A 143 15.78 -3.72 6.72
N SER A 144 14.48 -3.52 6.98
CA SER A 144 13.48 -3.50 5.92
C SER A 144 13.74 -2.39 4.89
N GLU A 145 14.29 -1.23 5.29
CA GLU A 145 14.71 -0.15 4.36
C GLU A 145 15.85 -0.59 3.46
N MET A 146 16.86 -1.21 4.06
CA MET A 146 17.97 -1.77 3.33
C MET A 146 17.50 -2.82 2.31
N GLU A 147 16.62 -3.75 2.72
CA GLU A 147 16.05 -4.76 1.83
C GLU A 147 15.31 -4.16 0.64
N LEU A 148 14.45 -3.16 0.87
CA LEU A 148 13.77 -2.46 -0.22
C LEU A 148 14.74 -1.73 -1.14
N SER A 149 15.80 -1.13 -0.59
CA SER A 149 16.84 -0.46 -1.39
C SER A 149 17.56 -1.46 -2.28
N ILE A 150 17.95 -2.62 -1.73
CA ILE A 150 18.58 -3.72 -2.47
C ILE A 150 17.64 -4.23 -3.57
N LEU A 151 16.36 -4.46 -3.26
CA LEU A 151 15.38 -4.91 -4.24
C LEU A 151 15.21 -3.90 -5.38
N LYS A 152 15.09 -2.60 -5.08
CA LYS A 152 15.00 -1.55 -6.10
C LYS A 152 16.23 -1.53 -7.01
N THR A 153 17.42 -1.64 -6.42
CA THR A 153 18.67 -1.69 -7.18
C THR A 153 18.70 -2.90 -8.11
N ARG A 154 18.36 -4.10 -7.62
CA ARG A 154 18.29 -5.32 -8.43
C ARG A 154 17.25 -5.24 -9.55
N LEU A 155 16.07 -4.68 -9.27
CA LEU A 155 15.02 -4.47 -10.28
C LEU A 155 15.48 -3.50 -11.37
N ARG A 156 16.18 -2.43 -10.99
CA ARG A 156 16.74 -1.46 -11.94
C ARG A 156 17.82 -2.09 -12.81
N GLU A 157 18.74 -2.83 -12.21
CA GLU A 157 19.78 -3.56 -12.94
C GLU A 157 19.17 -4.57 -13.90
N GLY A 158 18.18 -5.36 -13.45
CA GLY A 158 17.44 -6.29 -14.29
C GLY A 158 16.73 -5.60 -15.46
N SER A 159 16.13 -4.44 -15.22
CA SER A 159 15.49 -3.61 -16.25
C SER A 159 16.51 -3.12 -17.29
N ILE A 160 17.69 -2.67 -16.85
CA ILE A 160 18.78 -2.23 -17.74
C ILE A 160 19.28 -3.41 -18.57
N GLN A 161 19.44 -4.60 -17.98
CA GLN A 161 19.90 -5.79 -18.72
C GLN A 161 18.87 -6.25 -19.75
N LYS A 162 17.58 -6.22 -19.41
CA LYS A 162 16.50 -6.47 -20.39
C LYS A 162 16.52 -5.44 -21.53
N ALA A 163 16.77 -4.16 -21.22
CA ALA A 163 16.85 -3.12 -22.25
C ALA A 163 18.01 -3.35 -23.21
N LYS A 164 19.19 -3.73 -22.71
CA LYS A 164 20.37 -4.05 -23.53
C LYS A 164 20.12 -5.21 -24.51
N ARG A 165 19.24 -6.15 -24.17
CA ARG A 165 18.84 -7.27 -25.05
C ARG A 165 17.62 -6.96 -25.93
N GLY A 166 17.02 -5.76 -25.80
CA GLY A 166 15.78 -5.43 -26.49
C GLY A 166 14.52 -6.10 -25.93
N GLU A 167 14.61 -6.71 -24.74
CA GLU A 167 13.52 -7.47 -24.10
C GLU A 167 12.72 -6.64 -23.08
N LEU A 168 13.13 -5.39 -22.82
CA LEU A 168 12.46 -4.58 -21.80
C LEU A 168 11.05 -4.18 -22.27
N ARG A 169 10.06 -4.62 -21.50
CA ARG A 169 8.66 -4.26 -21.68
C ARG A 169 8.24 -3.19 -20.68
N PHE A 170 7.42 -2.27 -21.15
CA PHE A 170 6.81 -1.21 -20.35
C PHE A 170 5.43 -0.89 -20.93
N ILE A 171 4.66 -0.10 -20.18
CA ILE A 171 3.34 0.35 -20.63
C ILE A 171 3.56 1.26 -21.84
N LEU A 172 3.08 0.82 -23.00
CA LEU A 172 3.15 1.61 -24.22
C LEU A 172 2.19 2.80 -24.14
N VAL A 173 2.56 3.90 -24.80
CA VAL A 173 1.66 5.05 -24.91
C VAL A 173 0.39 4.65 -25.69
N PRO A 174 -0.78 5.24 -25.38
CA PRO A 174 -2.02 4.92 -26.09
C PRO A 174 -1.84 4.99 -27.60
N GLY A 175 -2.25 3.95 -28.32
CA GLY A 175 -2.05 3.81 -29.76
C GLY A 175 -1.03 2.80 -30.23
N TYR A 176 -0.25 2.25 -29.31
CA TYR A 176 0.72 1.21 -29.59
C TYR A 176 0.39 -0.05 -28.80
N SER A 177 0.69 -1.20 -29.38
CA SER A 177 0.55 -2.52 -28.76
C SER A 177 1.76 -3.38 -29.08
N TYR A 178 1.97 -4.43 -28.29
CA TYR A 178 2.89 -5.49 -28.65
C TYR A 178 2.20 -6.49 -29.58
N ASP A 179 2.87 -6.93 -30.65
CA ASP A 179 2.43 -8.06 -31.48
C ASP A 179 2.83 -9.42 -30.87
N HIS A 180 2.52 -10.53 -31.57
CA HIS A 180 2.88 -11.89 -31.13
C HIS A 180 4.39 -12.12 -31.04
N ASP A 181 5.18 -11.39 -31.82
CA ASP A 181 6.64 -11.44 -31.85
C ASP A 181 7.28 -10.44 -30.87
N ASN A 182 6.46 -9.82 -30.02
CA ASN A 182 6.84 -8.83 -29.01
C ASN A 182 7.38 -7.50 -29.58
N ASN A 183 7.17 -7.20 -30.85
CA ASN A 183 7.51 -5.92 -31.45
C ASN A 183 6.46 -4.85 -31.13
N ILE A 184 6.90 -3.59 -31.08
CA ILE A 184 6.00 -2.45 -30.89
C ILE A 184 5.35 -2.12 -32.23
N VAL A 185 4.04 -2.28 -32.30
CA VAL A 185 3.22 -1.98 -33.49
C VAL A 185 2.12 -0.98 -33.14
N PHE A 186 1.49 -0.38 -34.15
CA PHE A 186 0.27 0.39 -33.94
C PHE A 186 -0.85 -0.51 -33.42
N ASP A 187 -1.72 0.03 -32.57
CA ASP A 187 -2.89 -0.69 -32.08
C ASP A 187 -3.71 -1.22 -33.28
N PRO A 188 -4.06 -2.52 -33.33
CA PRO A 188 -4.78 -3.09 -34.45
C PRO A 188 -6.18 -2.47 -34.66
N ASP A 189 -6.74 -1.79 -33.65
CA ASP A 189 -7.99 -1.06 -33.82
C ASP A 189 -7.80 0.19 -34.69
N LYS A 190 -8.36 0.13 -35.91
CA LYS A 190 -8.36 1.23 -36.87
C LYS A 190 -8.97 2.51 -36.31
N ARG A 191 -9.90 2.44 -35.35
CA ARG A 191 -10.48 3.61 -34.68
C ARG A 191 -9.43 4.33 -33.84
N ILE A 192 -8.64 3.58 -33.08
CA ILE A 192 -7.53 4.11 -32.27
C ILE A 192 -6.48 4.76 -33.18
N GLN A 193 -6.08 4.07 -34.25
CA GLN A 193 -5.13 4.63 -35.22
C GLN A 193 -5.64 5.93 -35.87
N SER A 194 -6.92 5.96 -36.25
CA SER A 194 -7.53 7.14 -36.89
C SER A 194 -7.63 8.30 -35.91
N ALA A 195 -8.01 8.05 -34.65
CA ALA A 195 -8.09 9.06 -33.60
C ALA A 195 -6.71 9.70 -33.34
N ILE A 196 -5.64 8.89 -33.28
CA ILE A 196 -4.28 9.39 -33.05
C ILE A 196 -3.75 10.16 -34.25
N LYS A 197 -3.97 9.67 -35.48
CA LYS A 197 -3.62 10.41 -36.69
C LYS A 197 -4.35 11.75 -36.76
N LEU A 198 -5.64 11.77 -36.44
CA LEU A 198 -6.44 12.99 -36.37
C LEU A 198 -5.87 13.94 -35.32
N MET A 199 -5.59 13.46 -34.11
CA MET A 199 -4.98 14.25 -33.03
C MET A 199 -3.70 14.95 -33.48
N PHE A 200 -2.75 14.21 -34.08
CA PHE A 200 -1.51 14.80 -34.58
C PHE A 200 -1.75 15.79 -35.74
N SER A 201 -2.68 15.48 -36.65
CA SER A 201 -3.02 16.38 -37.76
C SER A 201 -3.61 17.71 -37.27
N GLN A 202 -4.44 17.66 -36.23
CA GLN A 202 -5.09 18.82 -35.65
C GLN A 202 -4.14 19.58 -34.74
N PHE A 203 -3.25 18.91 -34.01
CA PHE A 203 -2.20 19.56 -33.25
C PHE A 203 -1.23 20.33 -34.15
N ARG A 204 -0.96 19.85 -35.38
CA ARG A 204 -0.19 20.63 -36.36
C ARG A 204 -0.90 21.91 -36.81
N LYS A 205 -2.23 21.93 -36.80
CA LYS A 205 -3.05 23.11 -37.12
C LYS A 205 -3.26 24.03 -35.90
N HIS A 206 -3.37 23.44 -34.73
CA HIS A 206 -3.60 24.07 -33.44
C HIS A 206 -2.34 23.92 -32.58
N THR A 207 -1.51 24.96 -32.55
CA THR A 207 -0.19 24.96 -31.90
C THR A 207 -0.21 24.85 -30.36
N SER A 208 -1.35 24.50 -29.74
CA SER A 208 -1.45 24.26 -28.31
C SER A 208 -2.43 23.12 -27.96
N ILE A 209 -2.10 22.38 -26.89
CA ILE A 209 -2.96 21.31 -26.35
C ILE A 209 -4.33 21.87 -25.94
N ARG A 210 -4.37 23.10 -25.39
CA ARG A 210 -5.63 23.75 -25.01
C ARG A 210 -6.57 23.94 -26.20
N GLN A 211 -6.05 24.44 -27.32
CA GLN A 211 -6.86 24.65 -28.53
C GLN A 211 -7.31 23.32 -29.12
N LEU A 212 -6.46 22.29 -29.11
CA LEU A 212 -6.81 20.94 -29.54
C LEU A 212 -7.98 20.38 -28.72
N VAL A 213 -7.94 20.51 -27.39
CA VAL A 213 -9.04 20.06 -26.50
C VAL A 213 -10.32 20.84 -26.77
N GLN A 214 -10.25 22.16 -26.94
CA GLN A 214 -11.41 22.99 -27.27
C GLN A 214 -12.04 22.55 -28.59
N TRP A 215 -11.21 22.29 -29.61
CA TRP A 215 -11.66 21.78 -30.90
C TRP A 215 -12.41 20.45 -30.77
N TYR A 216 -11.86 19.48 -30.04
CA TYR A 216 -12.54 18.20 -29.76
C TYR A 216 -13.88 18.38 -29.04
N GLN A 217 -13.98 19.33 -28.12
CA GLN A 217 -15.22 19.65 -27.40
C GLN A 217 -16.27 20.28 -28.31
N THR A 218 -15.86 21.18 -29.22
CA THR A 218 -16.76 21.83 -30.19
C THR A 218 -17.29 20.85 -31.23
N GLU A 219 -16.46 19.94 -31.72
CA GLU A 219 -16.81 19.00 -32.79
C GLU A 219 -17.60 17.77 -32.30
N LYS A 220 -17.85 17.64 -30.99
CA LYS A 220 -18.48 16.46 -30.33
C LYS A 220 -17.82 15.12 -30.67
N SER A 221 -16.58 15.13 -31.13
CA SER A 221 -15.76 13.94 -31.32
C SER A 221 -15.21 13.50 -29.96
N LEU A 222 -15.92 12.62 -29.27
CA LEU A 222 -15.37 11.94 -28.10
C LEU A 222 -14.10 11.18 -28.54
N PHE A 223 -12.98 11.44 -27.87
CA PHE A 223 -11.76 10.66 -28.00
C PHE A 223 -12.05 9.24 -27.47
N SER A 224 -12.65 8.41 -28.32
CA SER A 224 -13.27 7.13 -27.97
C SER A 224 -12.26 6.00 -27.85
N CYS A 225 -11.16 6.25 -27.15
CA CYS A 225 -10.14 5.24 -26.87
C CYS A 225 -10.14 4.92 -25.38
N SER A 226 -11.19 4.25 -24.89
CA SER A 226 -11.11 3.50 -23.64
C SER A 226 -10.80 2.05 -23.98
N LYS A 227 -9.51 1.70 -23.98
CA LYS A 227 -9.11 0.29 -23.98
C LYS A 227 -9.07 -0.14 -22.51
N ASN A 228 -9.87 -1.13 -22.14
CA ASN A 228 -9.67 -1.82 -20.87
C ASN A 228 -8.35 -2.57 -21.01
N TRP A 229 -7.29 -2.02 -20.43
CA TRP A 229 -6.00 -2.70 -20.34
C TRP A 229 -6.19 -3.88 -19.39
N GLU A 230 -6.45 -5.06 -19.93
CA GLU A 230 -6.32 -6.31 -19.17
C GLU A 230 -4.83 -6.66 -19.09
N TRP A 231 -4.32 -6.67 -17.87
CA TRP A 231 -2.93 -6.91 -17.51
C TRP A 231 -2.68 -8.39 -17.23
#